data_AF-A0A023GEA6-F1
#
_entry.id   AF-A0A023GEA6-F1
#
_cell.length_a   1.000
_cell.length_b   1.000
_cell.length_c   1.000
_cell.angle_alpha   90.00
_cell.angle_beta   90.00
_cell.angle_gamma   90.00
#
_symmetry.space_group_name_H-M   'P 1'
#
loop_
_entity.id
_entity.type
_entity.pdbx_description
1 polymer ?
#
loop_
_entity_poly.entity_id
_entity_poly.type
_entity_poly.pdbx_seq_one_letter_code
_entity_poly.pdbx_strand_id
1 'polypeptide(L)'
;CWWIVLAITSNLMLLGIAVDELQKACEATQSYLLLVPDDADMWYNQAFYARLPSTQDSWFKARSEVEEYVRRLESEQETISALEMQLNMTMASPKVSGGKKESSSFNPSTVRVVQDETALNGTRFVAEGFLSEDECSSLLSLIRVAALTGDGYDGKQSPHSKFETFEGITAGRIALLTRNGTLDRRLAQLFYDASDRVRSYIESRFNLATHLYFSYTHLVCRAAVADISSRPSSDMSHSVHADNCILQKTGECLKQLPAYIWRDFRCIAFLMHTEMLFIKVAVHQGSFLEVEGIELFT
;
A
#
# COMPACT_ATOMS: atom_id res chain seq x y z
N CYS A 1 -10.46 -2.56 -9.86
CA CYS A 1 -10.23 -3.83 -10.59
C CYS A 1 -11.33 -4.17 -11.59
N TRP A 2 -12.60 -4.36 -11.21
CA TRP A 2 -13.66 -4.73 -12.17
C TRP A 2 -13.99 -3.63 -13.20
N TRP A 3 -13.82 -2.35 -12.84
CA TRP A 3 -14.08 -1.22 -13.74
C TRP A 3 -13.11 -1.11 -14.92
N ILE A 4 -11.85 -1.56 -14.77
CA ILE A 4 -10.86 -1.56 -15.86
C ILE A 4 -11.18 -2.67 -16.86
N VAL A 5 -11.59 -3.84 -16.38
CA VAL A 5 -11.95 -4.99 -17.23
C VAL A 5 -13.30 -4.78 -17.92
N LEU A 6 -14.29 -4.16 -17.25
CA LEU A 6 -15.60 -3.87 -17.84
C LEU A 6 -15.56 -2.86 -19.00
N ALA A 7 -14.57 -1.95 -19.01
CA ALA A 7 -14.38 -0.99 -20.10
C ALA A 7 -13.80 -1.63 -21.37
N ILE A 8 -13.37 -2.89 -21.32
CA ILE A 8 -12.68 -3.56 -22.43
C ILE A 8 -13.42 -4.83 -22.85
N THR A 9 -14.73 -4.70 -23.06
CA THR A 9 -15.52 -5.74 -23.73
C THR A 9 -15.74 -5.34 -25.18
N SER A 10 -15.91 -6.34 -26.05
CA SER A 10 -16.08 -6.23 -27.51
C SER A 10 -17.11 -5.19 -27.98
N ASN A 11 -18.07 -4.81 -27.13
CA ASN A 11 -19.06 -3.76 -27.41
C ASN A 11 -18.50 -2.32 -27.36
N LEU A 12 -17.47 -2.03 -26.54
CA LEU A 12 -16.86 -0.69 -26.51
C LEU A 12 -15.95 -0.42 -27.72
N MET A 13 -15.38 -1.48 -28.30
CA MET A 13 -14.52 -1.40 -29.49
C MET A 13 -15.30 -1.10 -30.77
N LEU A 14 -16.48 -1.69 -30.95
CA LEU A 14 -17.40 -1.33 -32.04
C LEU A 14 -17.86 0.14 -31.97
N LEU A 15 -17.93 0.69 -30.76
CA LEU A 15 -18.25 2.09 -30.49
C LEU A 15 -17.12 3.04 -30.94
N GLY A 16 -15.85 2.65 -30.86
CA GLY A 16 -14.73 3.46 -31.34
C GLY A 16 -14.77 3.73 -32.85
N ILE A 17 -15.28 2.77 -33.64
CA ILE A 17 -15.53 2.93 -35.08
C ILE A 17 -16.74 3.84 -35.32
N ALA A 18 -17.78 3.71 -34.49
CA ALA A 18 -18.99 4.52 -34.59
C ALA A 18 -18.79 6.00 -34.18
N VAL A 19 -17.72 6.30 -33.44
CA VAL A 19 -17.42 7.64 -32.88
C VAL A 19 -16.11 8.25 -33.44
N ASP A 20 -15.48 7.60 -34.44
CA ASP A 20 -14.24 8.05 -35.11
C ASP A 20 -13.02 8.23 -34.17
N GLU A 21 -12.96 7.44 -33.10
CA GLU A 21 -11.92 7.51 -32.07
C GLU A 21 -10.95 6.31 -32.19
N LEU A 22 -10.41 6.12 -33.40
CA LEU A 22 -9.58 4.96 -33.77
C LEU A 22 -8.30 4.84 -32.92
N GLN A 23 -7.67 5.96 -32.56
CA GLN A 23 -6.48 5.94 -31.71
C GLN A 23 -6.79 5.34 -30.32
N LYS A 24 -7.88 5.78 -29.68
CA LYS A 24 -8.28 5.27 -28.36
C LYS A 24 -8.65 3.79 -28.40
N ALA A 25 -9.20 3.32 -29.51
CA ALA A 25 -9.50 1.90 -29.73
C ALA A 25 -8.21 1.06 -29.86
N CYS A 26 -7.20 1.56 -30.58
CA CYS A 26 -5.89 0.89 -30.68
C CYS A 26 -5.18 0.84 -29.31
N GLU A 27 -5.19 1.95 -28.57
CA GLU A 27 -4.60 2.01 -27.23
C GLU A 27 -5.32 1.08 -26.24
N ALA A 28 -6.66 0.99 -26.31
CA ALA A 28 -7.44 0.07 -25.49
C ALA A 28 -7.15 -1.39 -25.81
N THR A 29 -6.99 -1.73 -27.09
CA THR A 29 -6.66 -3.08 -27.55
C THR A 29 -5.29 -3.50 -27.02
N GLN A 30 -4.28 -2.64 -27.15
CA GLN A 30 -2.94 -2.91 -26.66
C GLN A 30 -2.90 -2.99 -25.12
N SER A 31 -3.64 -2.12 -24.43
CA SER A 31 -3.82 -2.20 -22.97
C SER A 31 -4.43 -3.53 -22.52
N TYR A 32 -5.40 -4.07 -23.25
CA TYR A 32 -5.99 -5.37 -22.91
C TYR A 32 -5.00 -6.50 -23.09
N LEU A 33 -4.33 -6.56 -24.24
CA LEU A 33 -3.38 -7.62 -24.55
C LEU A 33 -2.16 -7.59 -23.63
N LEU A 34 -1.82 -6.44 -23.07
CA LEU A 34 -0.83 -6.35 -22.01
C LEU A 34 -1.27 -7.05 -20.71
N LEU A 35 -2.58 -7.08 -20.42
CA LEU A 35 -3.15 -7.75 -19.23
C LEU A 35 -3.51 -9.23 -19.50
N VAL A 36 -3.92 -9.55 -20.72
CA VAL A 36 -4.38 -10.88 -21.15
C VAL A 36 -3.75 -11.19 -22.52
N PRO A 37 -2.47 -11.62 -22.55
CA PRO A 37 -1.72 -11.78 -23.80
C PRO A 37 -2.20 -12.93 -24.68
N ASP A 38 -2.95 -13.88 -24.11
CA ASP A 38 -3.40 -15.09 -24.81
C ASP A 38 -4.84 -14.98 -25.36
N ASP A 39 -5.47 -13.80 -25.29
CA ASP A 39 -6.84 -13.61 -25.78
C ASP A 39 -6.91 -13.53 -27.31
N ALA A 40 -7.39 -14.61 -27.93
CA ALA A 40 -7.47 -14.73 -29.38
C ALA A 40 -8.42 -13.71 -30.04
N ASP A 41 -9.52 -13.35 -29.36
CA ASP A 41 -10.50 -12.41 -29.89
C ASP A 41 -9.91 -10.98 -29.91
N MET A 42 -9.14 -10.63 -28.89
CA MET A 42 -8.48 -9.33 -28.83
C MET A 42 -7.34 -9.21 -29.85
N TRP A 43 -6.58 -10.27 -30.10
CA TRP A 43 -5.61 -10.31 -31.20
C TRP A 43 -6.28 -10.14 -32.57
N TYR A 44 -7.47 -10.74 -32.76
CA TYR A 44 -8.27 -10.52 -33.97
C TYR A 44 -8.70 -9.05 -34.10
N ASN A 45 -9.15 -8.42 -33.00
CA ASN A 45 -9.51 -6.99 -33.00
C ASN A 45 -8.30 -6.09 -33.32
N GLN A 46 -7.13 -6.36 -32.75
CA GLN A 46 -5.90 -5.64 -33.09
C GLN A 46 -5.60 -5.75 -34.60
N ALA A 47 -5.65 -6.97 -35.13
CA ALA A 47 -5.41 -7.21 -36.55
C ALA A 47 -6.46 -6.54 -37.45
N PHE A 48 -7.70 -6.42 -36.99
CA PHE A 48 -8.75 -5.68 -37.68
C PHE A 48 -8.44 -4.18 -37.73
N TYR A 49 -8.14 -3.54 -36.59
CA TYR A 49 -7.82 -2.11 -36.55
C TYR A 49 -6.58 -1.76 -37.36
N ALA A 50 -5.55 -2.61 -37.35
CA ALA A 50 -4.31 -2.40 -38.09
C ALA A 50 -4.50 -2.43 -39.62
N ARG A 51 -5.61 -3.00 -40.13
CA ARG A 51 -5.93 -3.04 -41.56
C ARG A 51 -6.73 -1.82 -42.02
N LEU A 52 -7.22 -0.98 -41.12
CA LEU A 52 -7.98 0.20 -41.50
C LEU A 52 -7.04 1.27 -42.09
N PRO A 53 -7.42 1.92 -43.22
CA PRO A 53 -6.54 2.88 -43.91
C PRO A 53 -6.10 4.08 -43.07
N SER A 54 -6.92 4.47 -42.09
CA SER A 54 -6.69 5.65 -41.24
C SER A 54 -5.92 5.34 -39.96
N THR A 55 -5.61 4.07 -39.69
CA THR A 55 -4.90 3.64 -38.48
C THR A 55 -3.39 3.81 -38.65
N GLN A 56 -2.71 4.23 -37.59
CA GLN A 56 -1.26 4.31 -37.54
C GLN A 56 -0.69 3.26 -36.58
N ASP A 57 0.43 2.63 -36.95
CA ASP A 57 1.11 1.65 -36.10
C ASP A 57 1.49 2.24 -34.72
N SER A 58 1.80 3.53 -34.67
CA SER A 58 2.14 4.26 -33.43
C SER A 58 1.01 4.33 -32.40
N TRP A 59 -0.23 4.02 -32.80
CA TRP A 59 -1.40 4.03 -31.91
C TRP A 59 -1.54 2.72 -31.12
N PHE A 60 -0.86 1.64 -31.50
CA PHE A 60 -0.84 0.38 -30.76
C PHE A 60 0.17 0.41 -29.61
N LYS A 61 -0.07 1.30 -28.66
CA LYS A 61 0.66 1.39 -27.40
C LYS A 61 -0.33 1.25 -26.26
N ALA A 62 0.05 0.52 -25.21
CA ALA A 62 -0.80 0.45 -24.03
C ALA A 62 -0.88 1.84 -23.40
N ARG A 63 -2.02 2.17 -22.80
CA ARG A 63 -2.14 3.38 -22.00
C ARG A 63 -1.18 3.32 -20.82
N SER A 64 -0.57 4.45 -20.50
CA SER A 64 0.46 4.57 -19.47
C SER A 64 0.03 4.01 -18.12
N GLU A 65 -1.25 4.18 -17.74
CA GLU A 65 -1.79 3.67 -16.48
C GLU A 65 -1.84 2.13 -16.42
N VAL A 66 -1.98 1.46 -17.57
CA VAL A 66 -1.98 0.00 -17.66
C VAL A 66 -0.55 -0.54 -17.65
N GLU A 67 0.38 0.13 -18.33
CA GLU A 67 1.80 -0.21 -18.28
C GLU A 67 2.38 -0.03 -16.86
N GLU A 68 1.95 1.01 -16.15
CA GLU A 68 2.29 1.21 -14.74
C GLU A 68 1.67 0.13 -13.84
N TYR A 69 0.41 -0.25 -14.08
CA TYR A 69 -0.25 -1.34 -13.36
C TYR A 69 0.50 -2.66 -13.51
N VAL A 70 0.88 -3.04 -14.74
CA VAL A 70 1.58 -4.31 -14.99
C VAL A 70 2.97 -4.32 -14.36
N ARG A 71 3.74 -3.24 -14.49
CA ARG A 71 5.04 -3.12 -13.80
C ARG A 71 4.91 -3.27 -12.28
N ARG A 72 3.86 -2.70 -11.69
CA ARG A 72 3.58 -2.88 -10.26
C ARG A 72 3.23 -4.33 -9.94
N LEU A 73 2.40 -4.98 -10.74
CA LEU A 73 2.02 -6.38 -10.55
C LEU A 73 3.23 -7.31 -10.61
N GLU A 74 4.13 -7.10 -11.57
CA GLU A 74 5.40 -7.84 -11.68
C GLU A 74 6.26 -7.63 -10.43
N SER A 75 6.41 -6.39 -9.96
CA SER A 75 7.16 -6.10 -8.73
C SER A 75 6.55 -6.76 -7.49
N GLU A 76 5.21 -6.78 -7.38
CA GLU A 76 4.51 -7.47 -6.30
C GLU A 76 4.74 -8.99 -6.36
N GLN A 77 4.75 -9.59 -7.56
CA GLN A 77 5.03 -11.02 -7.75
C GLN A 77 6.48 -11.38 -7.41
N GLU A 78 7.44 -10.53 -7.81
CA GLU A 78 8.85 -10.68 -7.42
C GLU A 78 9.01 -10.61 -5.90
N THR A 79 8.31 -9.68 -5.24
CA THR A 79 8.32 -9.53 -3.78
C THR A 79 7.78 -10.80 -3.11
N ILE A 80 6.66 -11.34 -3.58
CA ILE A 80 6.09 -12.59 -3.06
C ILE A 80 7.08 -13.75 -3.26
N SER A 81 7.67 -13.87 -4.45
CA SER A 81 8.63 -14.93 -4.77
C SER A 81 9.89 -14.86 -3.90
N ALA A 82 10.39 -13.65 -3.64
CA ALA A 82 11.52 -13.44 -2.74
C ALA A 82 11.19 -13.85 -1.30
N LEU A 83 9.99 -13.51 -0.81
CA LEU A 83 9.52 -13.92 0.51
C LEU A 83 9.32 -15.44 0.61
N GLU A 84 8.80 -16.08 -0.44
CA GLU A 84 8.67 -17.54 -0.52
C GLU A 84 10.03 -18.24 -0.44
N MET A 85 11.03 -17.73 -1.16
CA MET A 85 12.39 -18.25 -1.12
C MET A 85 13.02 -18.12 0.27
N GLN A 86 12.87 -16.95 0.90
CA GLN A 86 13.37 -16.72 2.27
C GLN A 86 12.74 -17.65 3.30
N LEU A 87 11.47 -18.01 3.10
CA LEU A 87 10.73 -18.91 3.99
C LEU A 87 10.87 -20.39 3.61
N ASN A 88 11.59 -20.71 2.52
CA ASN A 88 11.72 -22.05 1.95
C ASN A 88 10.35 -22.72 1.68
N MET A 89 9.49 -21.99 0.98
CA MET A 89 8.08 -22.35 0.76
C MET A 89 7.68 -22.29 -0.71
N THR A 90 6.66 -23.06 -1.08
CA THR A 90 5.96 -22.95 -2.39
C THR A 90 4.47 -22.82 -2.14
N MET A 91 3.87 -21.70 -2.58
CA MET A 91 2.45 -21.41 -2.34
C MET A 91 1.61 -21.72 -3.59
N ALA A 92 0.54 -22.50 -3.45
CA ALA A 92 -0.49 -22.61 -4.50
C ALA A 92 -1.31 -21.31 -4.55
N SER A 93 -2.00 -20.96 -5.64
CA SER A 93 -2.96 -19.83 -5.56
C SER A 93 -4.08 -20.13 -4.55
N PRO A 94 -4.46 -19.17 -3.69
CA PRO A 94 -5.62 -19.36 -2.81
C PRO A 94 -6.87 -19.50 -3.68
N LYS A 95 -7.67 -20.55 -3.44
CA LYS A 95 -9.06 -20.56 -3.93
C LYS A 95 -9.82 -19.54 -3.11
N VAL A 96 -10.22 -18.43 -3.73
CA VAL A 96 -11.08 -17.42 -3.11
C VAL A 96 -12.47 -18.02 -2.91
N SER A 97 -12.67 -18.72 -1.79
CA SER A 97 -14.01 -18.97 -1.27
C SER A 97 -14.47 -17.71 -0.57
N GLY A 98 -15.59 -17.12 -1.00
CA GLY A 98 -16.21 -15.96 -0.38
C GLY A 98 -16.54 -16.21 1.09
N GLY A 99 -15.56 -15.99 1.96
CA GLY A 99 -15.76 -15.99 3.40
C GLY A 99 -16.63 -14.78 3.74
N LYS A 100 -17.74 -15.01 4.43
CA LYS A 100 -18.50 -13.94 5.06
C LYS A 100 -17.54 -13.16 5.96
N LYS A 101 -17.38 -11.85 5.71
CA LYS A 101 -16.73 -10.92 6.65
C LYS A 101 -17.49 -11.05 7.97
N GLU A 102 -16.88 -11.67 8.98
CA GLU A 102 -17.31 -11.42 10.35
C GLU A 102 -17.03 -9.94 10.61
N SER A 103 -18.12 -9.17 10.73
CA SER A 103 -18.10 -7.75 11.06
C SER A 103 -17.30 -7.58 12.34
N SER A 104 -16.12 -6.98 12.25
CA SER A 104 -15.38 -6.57 13.45
C SER A 104 -16.33 -5.67 14.26
N SER A 105 -16.50 -5.98 15.54
CA SER A 105 -17.35 -5.23 16.50
C SER A 105 -16.74 -3.86 16.86
N PHE A 106 -15.99 -3.26 15.94
CA PHE A 106 -15.34 -1.99 16.17
C PHE A 106 -16.39 -0.90 16.21
N ASN A 107 -16.48 -0.21 17.34
CA ASN A 107 -17.32 0.97 17.49
C ASN A 107 -16.45 2.22 17.34
N PRO A 108 -16.57 2.98 16.24
CA PRO A 108 -15.79 4.20 16.03
C PRO A 108 -15.93 5.23 17.15
N SER A 109 -17.01 5.18 17.95
CA SER A 109 -17.21 6.10 19.06
C SER A 109 -16.26 5.90 20.24
N THR A 110 -15.48 4.81 20.28
CA THR A 110 -14.42 4.62 21.30
C THR A 110 -13.16 5.40 20.96
N VAL A 111 -13.03 5.90 19.73
CA VAL A 111 -11.86 6.65 19.29
C VAL A 111 -11.97 8.10 19.77
N ARG A 112 -10.92 8.58 20.47
CA ARG A 112 -10.83 9.96 20.95
C ARG A 112 -9.70 10.70 20.24
N VAL A 113 -9.99 11.87 19.69
CA VAL A 113 -8.97 12.78 19.16
C VAL A 113 -8.27 13.47 20.34
N VAL A 114 -6.95 13.31 20.43
CA VAL A 114 -6.09 13.88 21.48
C VAL A 114 -5.50 15.22 21.03
N GLN A 115 -5.13 15.32 19.76
CA GLN A 115 -4.67 16.56 19.13
C GLN A 115 -5.31 16.65 17.75
N ASP A 116 -5.86 17.81 17.44
CA ASP A 116 -6.56 18.07 16.18
C ASP A 116 -5.68 18.86 15.19
N GLU A 117 -6.27 19.15 14.04
CA GLU A 117 -5.69 19.93 12.95
C GLU A 117 -5.19 21.31 13.40
N THR A 118 -5.88 21.93 14.36
CA THR A 118 -5.51 23.25 14.89
C THR A 118 -4.29 23.18 15.78
N ALA A 119 -4.23 22.16 16.64
CA ALA A 119 -3.09 21.92 17.53
C ALA A 119 -1.83 21.51 16.76
N LEU A 120 -1.98 20.85 15.62
CA LEU A 120 -0.88 20.32 14.79
C LEU A 120 -0.54 21.18 13.56
N ASN A 121 -1.17 22.33 13.40
CA ASN A 121 -0.94 23.29 12.33
C ASN A 121 -0.94 22.63 10.92
N GLY A 122 -2.06 22.00 10.56
CA GLY A 122 -2.22 21.36 9.26
C GLY A 122 -3.42 20.42 9.22
N THR A 123 -3.42 19.45 8.31
CA THR A 123 -4.48 18.43 8.18
C THR A 123 -4.28 17.19 9.06
N ARG A 124 -3.31 17.25 9.97
CA ARG A 124 -2.88 16.12 10.82
C ARG A 124 -3.69 16.08 12.11
N PHE A 125 -3.88 14.89 12.65
CA PHE A 125 -4.47 14.71 13.98
C PHE A 125 -3.85 13.50 14.68
N VAL A 126 -4.05 13.40 15.99
CA VAL A 126 -3.67 12.24 16.81
C VAL A 126 -4.93 11.73 17.49
N ALA A 127 -5.15 10.41 17.42
CA ALA A 127 -6.29 9.77 18.04
C ALA A 127 -5.88 8.50 18.80
N GLU A 128 -6.67 8.12 19.79
CA GLU A 128 -6.46 6.92 20.59
C GLU A 128 -7.74 6.07 20.65
N GLY A 129 -7.61 4.81 21.09
CA GLY A 129 -8.76 3.93 21.33
C GLY A 129 -9.19 3.03 20.16
N PHE A 130 -8.30 2.74 19.20
CA PHE A 130 -8.60 1.78 18.12
C PHE A 130 -8.35 0.32 18.52
N LEU A 131 -7.51 0.10 19.54
CA LEU A 131 -7.16 -1.21 20.07
C LEU A 131 -7.30 -1.20 21.60
N SER A 132 -7.71 -2.33 22.15
CA SER A 132 -7.63 -2.62 23.58
C SER A 132 -6.19 -2.96 24.01
N GLU A 133 -5.94 -2.96 25.32
CA GLU A 133 -4.62 -3.34 25.88
C GLU A 133 -4.23 -4.78 25.52
N ASP A 134 -5.19 -5.71 25.53
CA ASP A 134 -4.98 -7.12 25.16
C ASP A 134 -4.64 -7.29 23.67
N GLU A 135 -5.34 -6.54 22.81
CA GLU A 135 -5.05 -6.51 21.37
C GLU A 135 -3.66 -5.92 21.10
N CYS A 136 -3.29 -4.83 21.79
CA CYS A 136 -1.95 -4.26 21.70
C CYS A 136 -0.87 -5.27 22.12
N SER A 137 -1.08 -5.96 23.25
CA SER A 137 -0.17 -6.98 23.76
C SER A 137 -0.01 -8.16 22.80
N SER A 138 -1.11 -8.55 22.14
CA SER A 138 -1.11 -9.61 21.13
C SER A 138 -0.30 -9.21 19.88
N LEU A 139 -0.45 -7.97 19.39
CA LEU A 139 0.34 -7.46 18.27
C LEU A 139 1.83 -7.28 18.64
N LEU A 140 2.14 -6.86 19.87
CA LEU A 140 3.52 -6.82 20.36
C LEU A 140 4.14 -8.22 20.41
N SER A 141 3.37 -9.25 20.78
CA SER A 141 3.81 -10.64 20.72
C SER A 141 4.07 -11.11 19.28
N LEU A 142 3.27 -10.66 18.31
CA LEU A 142 3.46 -10.98 16.88
C LEU A 142 4.84 -10.48 16.41
N ILE A 143 5.20 -9.23 16.74
CA ILE A 143 6.52 -8.67 16.41
C ILE A 143 7.63 -9.53 17.00
N ARG A 144 7.56 -9.84 18.30
CA ARG A 144 8.64 -10.58 18.98
C ARG A 144 8.92 -11.97 18.40
N VAL A 145 7.91 -12.60 17.81
CA VAL A 145 8.02 -13.97 17.29
C VAL A 145 8.34 -13.98 15.80
N ALA A 146 7.79 -13.05 15.03
CA ALA A 146 7.76 -13.14 13.58
C ALA A 146 8.48 -12.00 12.86
N ALA A 147 8.89 -10.95 13.58
CA ALA A 147 9.66 -9.87 12.99
C ALA A 147 11.03 -10.36 12.51
N LEU A 148 11.44 -9.83 11.36
CA LEU A 148 12.73 -10.09 10.74
C LEU A 148 13.53 -8.79 10.71
N THR A 149 14.82 -8.89 11.03
CA THR A 149 15.71 -7.74 10.95
C THR A 149 15.81 -7.23 9.52
N GLY A 150 15.53 -5.94 9.32
CA GLY A 150 15.51 -5.31 7.99
C GLY A 150 14.37 -5.74 7.07
N ASP A 151 13.28 -6.33 7.60
CA ASP A 151 12.06 -6.60 6.82
C ASP A 151 11.53 -5.31 6.19
N GLY A 152 11.12 -5.37 4.92
CA GLY A 152 10.71 -4.18 4.15
C GLY A 152 11.86 -3.28 3.67
N TYR A 153 13.13 -3.66 3.93
CA TYR A 153 14.32 -2.84 3.63
C TYR A 153 15.49 -3.64 3.07
N ASP A 154 15.23 -4.67 2.27
CA ASP A 154 16.25 -5.54 1.67
C ASP A 154 17.21 -6.16 2.70
N GLY A 155 16.74 -6.41 3.93
CA GLY A 155 17.55 -6.95 5.02
C GLY A 155 18.51 -5.95 5.69
N LYS A 156 18.41 -4.65 5.36
CA LYS A 156 19.19 -3.61 6.04
C LYS A 156 18.74 -3.46 7.49
N GLN A 157 19.62 -3.82 8.43
CA GLN A 157 19.33 -3.75 9.87
C GLN A 157 19.20 -2.32 10.41
N SER A 158 19.75 -1.35 9.67
CA SER A 158 19.85 0.06 10.04
C SER A 158 19.53 0.94 8.82
N PRO A 159 18.28 0.91 8.31
CA PRO A 159 17.93 1.51 7.03
C PRO A 159 18.01 3.04 7.03
N HIS A 160 17.78 3.69 8.18
CA HIS A 160 17.73 5.15 8.26
C HIS A 160 18.94 5.77 8.95
N SER A 161 19.45 5.11 9.99
CA SER A 161 20.65 5.55 10.71
C SER A 161 21.45 4.35 11.19
N LYS A 162 22.78 4.45 11.17
CA LYS A 162 23.67 3.43 11.76
C LYS A 162 23.50 3.27 13.29
N PHE A 163 22.75 4.16 13.92
CA PHE A 163 22.48 4.16 15.36
C PHE A 163 21.12 3.57 15.73
N GLU A 164 20.47 2.86 14.81
CA GLU A 164 19.25 2.10 15.08
C GLU A 164 19.39 0.63 14.69
N THR A 165 18.55 -0.18 15.31
CA THR A 165 18.17 -1.51 14.85
C THR A 165 16.73 -1.46 14.38
N PHE A 166 16.46 -2.13 13.27
CA PHE A 166 15.17 -2.17 12.61
C PHE A 166 14.74 -3.62 12.42
N GLU A 167 13.59 -3.97 12.98
CA GLU A 167 12.93 -5.26 12.79
C GLU A 167 11.49 -5.02 12.40
N GLY A 168 10.94 -5.84 11.52
CA GLY A 168 9.57 -5.65 11.09
C GLY A 168 8.94 -6.90 10.50
N ILE A 169 7.67 -6.79 10.17
CA ILE A 169 6.93 -7.82 9.46
C ILE A 169 5.85 -7.19 8.58
N THR A 170 6.00 -7.35 7.27
CA THR A 170 5.05 -6.92 6.25
C THR A 170 3.76 -7.75 6.26
N ALA A 171 2.66 -7.16 5.79
CA ALA A 171 1.39 -7.87 5.60
C ALA A 171 1.51 -9.14 4.73
N GLY A 172 2.36 -9.09 3.70
CA GLY A 172 2.64 -10.26 2.84
C GLY A 172 3.32 -11.40 3.61
N ARG A 173 4.32 -11.07 4.43
CA ARG A 173 4.99 -12.06 5.30
C ARG A 173 4.04 -12.65 6.34
N ILE A 174 3.16 -11.84 6.95
CA ILE A 174 2.10 -12.34 7.85
C ILE A 174 1.21 -13.35 7.13
N ALA A 175 0.75 -13.04 5.91
CA ALA A 175 -0.11 -13.94 5.15
C ALA A 175 0.58 -15.28 4.84
N LEU A 176 1.86 -15.24 4.45
CA LEU A 176 2.70 -16.41 4.18
C LEU A 176 2.86 -17.29 5.43
N LEU A 177 3.29 -16.71 6.55
CA LEU A 177 3.48 -17.40 7.82
C LEU A 177 2.16 -17.92 8.40
N THR A 178 1.04 -17.27 8.12
CA THR A 178 -0.28 -17.77 8.55
C THR A 178 -0.67 -18.99 7.73
N ARG A 179 -0.48 -18.94 6.41
CA ARG A 179 -0.89 -20.01 5.52
C ARG A 179 -0.09 -21.30 5.74
N ASN A 180 1.18 -21.17 6.14
CA ASN A 180 2.03 -22.31 6.44
C ASN A 180 1.83 -22.89 7.85
N GLY A 181 1.00 -22.24 8.68
CA GLY A 181 0.70 -22.65 10.05
C GLY A 181 1.72 -22.23 11.11
N THR A 182 2.71 -21.39 10.78
CA THR A 182 3.73 -20.88 11.71
C THR A 182 3.17 -19.76 12.58
N LEU A 183 2.32 -18.90 12.00
CA LEU A 183 1.65 -17.81 12.72
C LEU A 183 0.18 -18.16 12.97
N ASP A 184 -0.29 -17.91 14.18
CA ASP A 184 -1.71 -18.07 14.52
C ASP A 184 -2.56 -17.14 13.64
N ARG A 185 -3.55 -17.71 12.96
CA ARG A 185 -4.53 -16.99 12.14
C ARG A 185 -5.23 -15.87 12.93
N ARG A 186 -5.42 -16.01 14.24
CA ARG A 186 -6.01 -14.97 15.09
C ARG A 186 -5.13 -13.73 15.19
N LEU A 187 -3.81 -13.89 15.27
CA LEU A 187 -2.86 -12.78 15.30
C LEU A 187 -2.81 -12.06 13.95
N ALA A 188 -2.83 -12.82 12.85
CA ALA A 188 -2.92 -12.25 11.52
C ALA A 188 -4.23 -11.48 11.30
N GLN A 189 -5.37 -12.06 11.72
CA GLN A 189 -6.67 -11.40 11.66
C GLN A 189 -6.66 -10.09 12.47
N LEU A 190 -6.10 -10.11 13.68
CA LEU A 190 -6.00 -8.91 14.51
C LEU A 190 -5.18 -7.81 13.83
N PHE A 191 -4.07 -8.14 13.18
CA PHE A 191 -3.27 -7.17 12.42
C PHE A 191 -4.07 -6.54 11.27
N TYR A 192 -4.82 -7.34 10.51
CA TYR A 192 -5.68 -6.83 9.44
C TYR A 192 -6.85 -6.01 9.98
N ASP A 193 -7.52 -6.47 11.03
CA ASP A 193 -8.63 -5.76 11.66
C ASP A 193 -8.16 -4.43 12.23
N ALA A 194 -7.01 -4.39 12.91
CA ALA A 194 -6.41 -3.16 13.42
C ALA A 194 -6.18 -2.14 12.29
N SER A 195 -5.64 -2.61 11.16
CA SER A 195 -5.40 -1.80 9.97
C SER A 195 -6.72 -1.28 9.36
N ASP A 196 -7.73 -2.15 9.25
CA ASP A 196 -9.05 -1.83 8.67
C ASP A 196 -9.85 -0.86 9.55
N ARG A 197 -9.75 -0.97 10.88
CA ARG A 197 -10.35 -0.01 11.83
C ARG A 197 -9.82 1.40 11.61
N VAL A 198 -8.51 1.54 11.40
CA VAL A 198 -7.88 2.83 11.11
C VAL A 198 -8.35 3.37 9.75
N ARG A 199 -8.34 2.54 8.70
CA ARG A 199 -8.86 2.91 7.37
C ARG A 199 -10.31 3.41 7.44
N SER A 200 -11.20 2.63 8.05
CA SER A 200 -12.62 2.95 8.18
C SER A 200 -12.86 4.24 8.97
N TYR A 201 -12.07 4.48 10.02
CA TYR A 201 -12.16 5.72 10.79
C TYR A 201 -11.76 6.94 9.94
N ILE A 202 -10.70 6.83 9.14
CA ILE A 202 -10.24 7.93 8.27
C ILE A 202 -11.28 8.27 7.21
N GLU A 203 -11.83 7.26 6.53
CA GLU A 203 -12.91 7.48 5.56
C GLU A 203 -14.08 8.23 6.18
N SER A 204 -14.50 7.83 7.39
CA SER A 204 -15.56 8.51 8.11
C SER A 204 -15.17 9.92 8.55
N ARG A 205 -13.95 10.11 9.06
CA ARG A 205 -13.49 11.39 9.64
C ARG A 205 -13.30 12.49 8.59
N PHE A 206 -12.89 12.11 7.38
CA PHE A 206 -12.74 13.01 6.25
C PHE A 206 -13.93 12.99 5.30
N ASN A 207 -14.97 12.20 5.62
CA ASN A 207 -16.17 12.04 4.80
C ASN A 207 -15.83 11.73 3.33
N LEU A 208 -14.96 10.74 3.13
CA LEU A 208 -14.47 10.36 1.80
C LEU A 208 -15.58 9.70 0.99
N ALA A 209 -15.73 10.12 -0.26
CA ALA A 209 -16.67 9.50 -1.20
C ALA A 209 -16.16 8.18 -1.77
N THR A 210 -14.84 7.94 -1.69
CA THR A 210 -14.16 6.75 -2.21
C THR A 210 -13.59 5.90 -1.07
N HIS A 211 -13.54 4.60 -1.32
CA HIS A 211 -12.93 3.64 -0.41
C HIS A 211 -11.41 3.66 -0.54
N LEU A 212 -10.70 3.75 0.57
CA LEU A 212 -9.25 3.69 0.65
C LEU A 212 -8.74 2.26 0.55
N TYR A 213 -7.66 2.03 -0.20
CA TYR A 213 -6.98 0.75 -0.30
C TYR A 213 -5.60 0.83 0.37
N PHE A 214 -5.10 -0.29 0.90
CA PHE A 214 -3.77 -0.36 1.49
C PHE A 214 -2.71 -0.44 0.39
N SER A 215 -1.83 0.57 0.31
CA SER A 215 -0.65 0.53 -0.56
C SER A 215 0.50 -0.20 0.12
N TYR A 216 0.61 -0.05 1.45
CA TYR A 216 1.67 -0.65 2.24
C TYR A 216 1.20 -0.78 3.69
N THR A 217 1.55 -1.88 4.36
CA THR A 217 1.22 -2.09 5.76
C THR A 217 2.33 -2.91 6.39
N HIS A 218 2.93 -2.34 7.43
CA HIS A 218 4.15 -2.85 8.03
C HIS A 218 4.08 -2.66 9.55
N LEU A 219 4.32 -3.74 10.29
CA LEU A 219 4.45 -3.69 11.74
C LEU A 219 5.95 -3.70 12.09
N VAL A 220 6.41 -2.66 12.79
CA VAL A 220 7.85 -2.38 12.94
C VAL A 220 8.23 -2.17 14.41
N CYS A 221 9.41 -2.66 14.78
CA CYS A 221 10.13 -2.29 15.98
C CYS A 221 11.44 -1.60 15.61
N ARG A 222 11.64 -0.39 16.14
CA ARG A 222 12.88 0.37 16.02
C ARG A 222 13.45 0.58 17.40
N ALA A 223 14.73 0.26 17.58
CA ALA A 223 15.43 0.50 18.83
C ALA A 223 16.74 1.23 18.57
N ALA A 224 17.06 2.19 19.44
CA ALA A 224 18.36 2.85 19.41
C ALA A 224 19.46 1.90 19.87
N VAL A 225 20.63 1.95 19.22
CA VAL A 225 21.81 1.21 19.68
C VAL A 225 22.43 1.87 20.93
N ALA A 226 23.04 1.07 21.79
CA ALA A 226 23.57 1.53 23.09
C ALA A 226 24.70 2.55 23.00
N ASP A 227 25.50 2.57 21.93
CA ASP A 227 26.56 3.57 21.70
C ASP A 227 26.00 4.87 21.06
N ILE A 228 24.97 5.44 21.70
CA ILE A 228 24.41 6.73 21.31
C ILE A 228 25.39 7.88 21.61
N SER A 229 26.36 7.67 22.50
CA SER A 229 27.37 8.67 22.89
C SER A 229 28.20 9.19 21.73
N SER A 230 28.39 8.39 20.67
CA SER A 230 29.12 8.77 19.46
C SER A 230 28.22 9.37 18.37
N ARG A 231 26.91 9.49 18.60
CA ARG A 231 25.94 10.01 17.63
C ARG A 231 26.10 11.53 17.47
N PRO A 232 26.38 12.03 16.26
CA PRO A 232 26.39 13.47 16.01
C PRO A 232 25.01 14.08 16.24
N SER A 233 24.96 15.28 16.81
CA SER A 233 23.70 16.04 16.97
C SER A 233 22.95 16.26 15.64
N SER A 234 23.68 16.30 14.53
CA SER A 234 23.12 16.45 13.18
C SER A 234 22.56 15.16 12.57
N ASP A 235 22.76 14.00 13.21
CA ASP A 235 22.29 12.72 12.69
C ASP A 235 20.80 12.56 12.98
N MET A 236 19.97 12.77 11.96
CA MET A 236 18.53 12.52 12.06
C MET A 236 18.27 11.01 12.01
N SER A 237 17.43 10.49 12.91
CA SER A 237 17.08 9.06 12.92
C SER A 237 16.26 8.65 11.69
N HIS A 238 15.68 9.62 11.00
CA HIS A 238 15.02 9.44 9.72
C HIS A 238 15.13 10.77 8.98
N SER A 239 15.59 10.77 7.74
CA SER A 239 15.71 12.02 6.98
C SER A 239 14.34 12.61 6.68
N VAL A 240 14.34 13.94 6.59
CA VAL A 240 13.23 14.75 6.10
C VAL A 240 12.90 14.35 4.65
N HIS A 241 11.74 13.73 4.41
CA HIS A 241 11.21 13.32 3.10
C HIS A 241 9.69 13.51 3.00
N ALA A 242 9.09 13.29 1.83
CA ALA A 242 7.64 13.18 1.67
C ALA A 242 7.33 11.79 1.08
N ASP A 243 6.25 11.16 1.53
CA ASP A 243 5.95 9.77 1.15
C ASP A 243 5.40 9.65 -0.26
N ASN A 244 4.70 10.68 -0.70
CA ASN A 244 3.92 10.69 -1.92
C ASN A 244 4.49 11.64 -2.99
N CYS A 245 5.71 12.15 -2.80
CA CYS A 245 6.39 12.99 -3.79
C CYS A 245 7.89 13.15 -3.54
N ILE A 246 8.59 13.71 -4.52
CA ILE A 246 10.00 14.08 -4.39
C ILE A 246 10.09 15.49 -3.80
N LEU A 247 10.49 15.57 -2.54
CA LEU A 247 10.66 16.85 -1.84
C LEU A 247 11.95 17.56 -2.28
N GLN A 248 11.81 18.74 -2.89
CA GLN A 248 12.91 19.60 -3.29
C GLN A 248 13.39 20.48 -2.13
N LYS A 249 14.65 20.94 -2.21
CA LYS A 249 15.22 21.88 -1.22
C LYS A 249 14.49 23.21 -1.14
N THR A 250 13.79 23.59 -2.22
CA THR A 250 12.93 24.77 -2.30
C THR A 250 11.64 24.64 -1.47
N GLY A 251 11.31 23.42 -1.03
CA GLY A 251 10.00 23.10 -0.47
C GLY A 251 8.96 22.70 -1.53
N GLU A 252 9.34 22.58 -2.79
CA GLU A 252 8.43 22.06 -3.81
C GLU A 252 8.34 20.53 -3.72
N CYS A 253 7.14 20.00 -3.94
CA CYS A 253 6.87 18.57 -3.90
C CYS A 253 6.47 18.09 -5.28
N LEU A 254 7.41 17.42 -5.96
CA LEU A 254 7.20 16.97 -7.33
C LEU A 254 6.50 15.61 -7.33
N LYS A 255 5.25 15.61 -7.82
CA LYS A 255 4.40 14.44 -7.99
C LYS A 255 4.78 13.67 -9.26
N GLN A 256 5.92 12.99 -9.20
CA GLN A 256 6.42 12.15 -10.30
C GLN A 256 7.18 10.94 -9.76
N LEU A 257 7.36 9.93 -10.62
CA LEU A 257 8.23 8.79 -10.32
C LEU A 257 9.66 9.26 -9.97
N PRO A 258 10.35 8.59 -9.04
CA PRO A 258 9.98 7.32 -8.40
C PRO A 258 9.11 7.44 -7.13
N ALA A 259 8.52 8.59 -6.85
CA ALA A 259 7.67 8.73 -5.65
C ALA A 259 6.34 7.98 -5.80
N TYR A 260 5.78 7.53 -4.67
CA TYR A 260 4.49 6.84 -4.61
C TYR A 260 3.33 7.85 -4.69
N ILE A 261 3.15 8.45 -5.87
CA ILE A 261 2.28 9.62 -6.08
C ILE A 261 0.80 9.39 -5.74
N TRP A 262 0.36 8.13 -5.74
CA TRP A 262 -0.99 7.69 -5.41
C TRP A 262 -1.28 7.56 -3.91
N ARG A 263 -0.25 7.68 -3.05
CA ARG A 263 -0.46 7.62 -1.58
C ARG A 263 -1.03 8.95 -1.10
N ASP A 264 -2.29 8.91 -0.69
CA ASP A 264 -3.03 10.08 -0.21
C ASP A 264 -3.10 10.14 1.32
N PHE A 265 -2.92 9.01 2.01
CA PHE A 265 -3.08 8.92 3.45
C PHE A 265 -1.95 8.08 4.06
N ARG A 266 -1.33 8.57 5.13
CA ARG A 266 -0.40 7.81 5.97
C ARG A 266 -0.92 7.74 7.40
N CYS A 267 -0.72 6.60 8.04
CA CYS A 267 -1.26 6.32 9.37
C CYS A 267 -0.21 5.59 10.21
N ILE A 268 0.27 6.18 11.30
CA ILE A 268 1.27 5.54 12.17
C ILE A 268 0.58 5.13 13.47
N ALA A 269 0.37 3.82 13.66
CA ALA A 269 -0.14 3.29 14.91
C ALA A 269 1.03 2.99 15.86
N PHE A 270 1.15 3.71 16.97
CA PHE A 270 2.15 3.39 17.99
C PHE A 270 1.56 2.40 18.99
N LEU A 271 2.30 1.31 19.23
CA LEU A 271 2.01 0.31 20.24
C LEU A 271 2.96 0.50 21.42
N MET A 272 2.42 0.84 22.60
CA MET A 272 3.21 0.99 23.83
C MET A 272 2.59 0.19 24.97
N HIS A 273 3.44 -0.37 25.85
CA HIS A 273 3.04 -1.28 26.94
C HIS A 273 2.75 -0.54 28.27
N THR A 274 3.04 0.75 28.37
CA THR A 274 2.81 1.53 29.60
C THR A 274 2.29 2.91 29.24
N GLU A 275 1.03 3.12 29.58
CA GLU A 275 0.25 4.36 29.50
C GLU A 275 0.18 5.05 28.12
N MET A 276 -1.05 5.11 27.60
CA MET A 276 -1.48 5.83 26.39
C MET A 276 -1.07 5.19 25.06
N LEU A 277 -2.01 4.43 24.49
CA LEU A 277 -2.01 4.05 23.08
C LEU A 277 -2.19 5.31 22.22
N PHE A 278 -1.15 5.77 21.55
CA PHE A 278 -1.25 6.85 20.56
C PHE A 278 -1.29 6.27 19.15
N ILE A 279 -2.44 6.30 18.49
CA ILE A 279 -2.48 6.09 17.05
C ILE A 279 -2.32 7.49 16.42
N LYS A 280 -1.08 7.84 16.08
CA LYS A 280 -0.79 9.07 15.33
C LYS A 280 -1.11 8.82 13.87
N VAL A 281 -2.38 9.02 13.51
CA VAL A 281 -2.78 9.00 12.11
C VAL A 281 -2.42 10.34 11.46
N ALA A 282 -1.21 10.44 10.90
CA ALA A 282 -0.82 11.59 10.08
C ALA A 282 -1.50 11.53 8.71
N VAL A 283 -2.82 11.69 8.67
CA VAL A 283 -3.56 11.84 7.42
C VAL A 283 -3.15 13.14 6.74
N HIS A 284 -2.82 13.08 5.45
CA HIS A 284 -2.40 14.27 4.74
C HIS A 284 -2.84 14.29 3.27
N GLN A 285 -3.85 15.10 2.95
CA GLN A 285 -4.02 15.60 1.58
C GLN A 285 -2.91 16.63 1.29
N GLY A 286 -1.87 16.22 0.56
CA GLY A 286 -0.81 17.11 0.11
C GLY A 286 0.60 16.61 0.38
N SER A 287 1.55 17.53 0.37
CA SER A 287 2.99 17.34 0.42
C SER A 287 3.55 17.49 1.84
N PHE A 288 4.62 16.72 2.17
CA PHE A 288 5.55 16.86 3.31
C PHE A 288 5.41 15.92 4.54
N LEU A 289 6.52 15.22 4.84
CA LEU A 289 7.17 14.91 6.13
C LEU A 289 6.43 14.23 7.29
N GLU A 290 6.51 12.89 7.37
CA GLU A 290 7.32 12.12 8.37
C GLU A 290 6.99 10.61 8.41
N VAL A 291 7.99 9.87 8.91
CA VAL A 291 8.17 8.47 9.39
C VAL A 291 7.03 7.44 9.23
N GLU A 292 7.43 6.23 8.87
CA GLU A 292 6.59 5.14 8.36
C GLU A 292 5.46 4.64 9.26
N GLY A 293 4.33 4.40 8.60
CA GLY A 293 3.13 3.79 9.12
C GLY A 293 2.39 3.08 7.98
N ILE A 294 1.18 2.60 8.27
CA ILE A 294 0.22 2.06 7.31
C ILE A 294 -0.09 3.14 6.26
N GLU A 295 0.10 2.83 4.99
CA GLU A 295 -0.12 3.75 3.88
C GLU A 295 -1.34 3.32 3.07
N LEU A 296 -2.24 4.28 2.86
CA LEU A 296 -3.53 4.13 2.22
C LEU A 296 -3.59 5.02 0.95
N PHE A 297 -4.28 4.55 -0.08
CA PHE A 297 -4.51 5.25 -1.35
C PHE A 297 -5.99 5.26 -1.71
N THR A 298 -6.44 6.24 -2.49
CA THR A 298 -7.84 6.36 -2.95
C THR A 298 -8.18 5.49 -4.16
#